data_AF-A0A497QJ93-F1
#
_entry.id   AF-A0A497QJ93-F1
#
_cell.length_a   1.000
_cell.length_b   1.000
_cell.length_c   1.000
_cell.angle_alpha   90.00
_cell.angle_beta   90.00
_cell.angle_gamma   90.00
#
_symmetry.space_group_name_H-M   'P 1'
#
loop_
_entity.id
_entity.type
_entity.pdbx_description
1 polymer ?
#
loop_
_entity_poly.entity_id
_entity_poly.type
_entity_poly.pdbx_seq_one_letter_code
_entity_poly.pdbx_strand_id
1 'polypeptide(L)'
;MTDLFTDIDPDTILGAFTGIFLIVTIVFVVVMLLIGTLFLKVGITKVDGNKTEFGPVFLTMILMGLVSMVPCAGIFLAWWVISARHETSYGKAILAWLIAALLSVLVELILIVIIYFAGLVPTDLLGMIPSV
;
A
#
# COMPACT_ATOMS: atom_id res chain seq x y z
N MET A 1 -27.76 -23.59 -26.28
CA MET A 1 -26.63 -22.86 -25.65
C MET A 1 -26.67 -21.35 -25.91
N THR A 2 -27.58 -20.86 -26.76
CA THR A 2 -27.83 -19.42 -27.01
C THR A 2 -28.81 -18.78 -26.01
N ASP A 3 -29.64 -19.57 -25.33
CA ASP A 3 -30.71 -19.04 -24.46
C ASP A 3 -30.26 -18.83 -22.99
N LEU A 4 -29.07 -19.29 -22.60
CA LEU A 4 -28.57 -19.17 -21.22
C LEU A 4 -28.06 -17.77 -20.89
N PHE A 5 -27.72 -16.97 -21.91
CA PHE A 5 -27.18 -15.62 -21.74
C PHE A 5 -28.21 -14.51 -22.01
N THR A 6 -29.41 -14.86 -22.52
CA THR A 6 -30.51 -13.91 -22.77
C THR A 6 -31.43 -13.71 -21.57
N ASP A 7 -31.43 -14.63 -20.60
CA ASP A 7 -32.26 -14.56 -19.39
C ASP A 7 -31.53 -14.00 -18.17
N ILE A 8 -30.28 -13.55 -18.33
CA ILE A 8 -29.55 -12.93 -17.22
C ILE A 8 -29.92 -11.45 -17.17
N ASP A 9 -30.71 -11.08 -16.16
CA ASP A 9 -31.04 -9.69 -15.89
C ASP A 9 -29.75 -8.85 -15.78
N PRO A 10 -29.64 -7.71 -16.50
CA PRO A 10 -28.48 -6.83 -16.44
C PRO A 10 -28.09 -6.42 -15.01
N ASP A 11 -29.06 -6.35 -14.10
CA ASP A 11 -28.87 -6.06 -12.68
C ASP A 11 -28.10 -7.17 -11.94
N THR A 12 -28.28 -8.43 -12.33
CA THR A 12 -27.53 -9.56 -11.79
C THR A 12 -26.07 -9.52 -12.23
N ILE A 13 -25.82 -9.16 -13.49
CA ILE A 13 -24.46 -8.97 -14.03
C ILE A 13 -23.78 -7.80 -13.30
N LEU A 14 -24.46 -6.65 -13.19
CA LEU A 14 -23.94 -5.48 -12.48
C LEU A 14 -23.67 -5.77 -11.00
N GLY A 15 -24.55 -6.52 -10.34
CA GLY A 15 -24.38 -6.97 -8.96
C GLY A 15 -23.16 -7.87 -8.78
N ALA A 16 -22.96 -8.83 -9.69
CA ALA A 16 -21.78 -9.70 -9.69
C ALA A 16 -20.48 -8.90 -9.90
N PHE A 17 -20.44 -7.98 -10.88
CA PHE A 17 -19.28 -7.12 -11.09
C PHE A 17 -18.98 -6.23 -9.88
N THR A 18 -20.02 -5.62 -9.28
CA THR A 18 -19.87 -4.79 -8.09
C THR A 18 -19.34 -5.60 -6.90
N GLY A 19 -19.85 -6.82 -6.70
CA GLY A 19 -19.39 -7.73 -5.65
C GLY A 19 -17.93 -8.15 -5.83
N ILE A 20 -17.54 -8.55 -7.04
CA ILE A 20 -16.15 -8.91 -7.35
C ILE A 20 -15.22 -7.70 -7.15
N PHE A 21 -15.61 -6.53 -7.66
CA PHE A 21 -14.83 -5.31 -7.52
C PHE A 21 -14.60 -4.93 -6.05
N LEU A 22 -15.64 -5.04 -5.21
CA LEU A 22 -15.55 -4.78 -3.78
C LEU A 22 -14.59 -5.76 -3.08
N ILE A 23 -14.68 -7.06 -3.38
CA ILE A 23 -13.78 -8.08 -2.81
C ILE A 23 -12.33 -7.79 -3.21
N VAL A 24 -12.06 -7.54 -4.49
CA VAL A 24 -10.71 -7.22 -4.99
C VAL A 24 -10.16 -5.97 -4.29
N THR A 25 -10.99 -4.94 -4.14
CA THR A 25 -10.61 -3.70 -3.44
C THR A 25 -10.26 -3.96 -1.97
N ILE A 26 -11.06 -4.74 -1.26
CA ILE A 26 -10.79 -5.09 0.16
C ILE A 26 -9.48 -5.86 0.27
N VAL A 27 -9.27 -6.88 -0.56
CA VAL A 27 -8.03 -7.67 -0.56
C VAL A 27 -6.82 -6.77 -0.82
N PHE A 28 -6.92 -5.88 -1.80
CA PHE A 28 -5.86 -4.94 -2.13
C PHE A 28 -5.53 -4.00 -0.95
N VAL A 29 -6.54 -3.43 -0.30
CA VAL A 29 -6.35 -2.57 0.89
C VAL A 29 -5.70 -3.33 2.04
N VAL A 30 -6.12 -4.56 2.31
CA VAL A 30 -5.54 -5.40 3.36
C VAL A 30 -4.06 -5.71 3.08
N VAL A 31 -3.73 -6.09 1.84
CA VAL A 31 -2.33 -6.35 1.44
C VAL A 31 -1.46 -5.10 1.59
N MET A 32 -1.95 -3.94 1.14
CA MET A 32 -1.25 -2.66 1.29
C MET A 32 -0.99 -2.32 2.77
N LEU A 33 -1.99 -2.52 3.64
CA LEU A 33 -1.84 -2.30 5.09
C LEU A 33 -0.81 -3.25 5.71
N LEU A 34 -0.79 -4.52 5.31
CA LEU A 34 0.18 -5.51 5.81
C LEU A 34 1.60 -5.16 5.39
N ILE A 35 1.83 -4.87 4.11
CA ILE A 35 3.15 -4.50 3.59
C ILE A 35 3.62 -3.19 4.23
N GLY A 36 2.75 -2.18 4.29
CA GLY A 36 3.06 -0.90 4.94
C GLY A 36 3.40 -1.06 6.42
N THR A 37 2.73 -1.99 7.12
CA THR A 37 3.03 -2.32 8.52
C THR A 37 4.43 -2.89 8.68
N LEU A 38 4.87 -3.77 7.77
CA LEU A 38 6.22 -4.33 7.80
C LEU A 38 7.28 -3.26 7.59
N PHE A 39 7.08 -2.36 6.61
CA PHE A 39 8.03 -1.27 6.35
C PHE A 39 8.08 -0.26 7.50
N LEU A 40 6.93 0.13 8.03
CA LEU A 40 6.87 1.03 9.17
C LEU A 40 7.49 0.40 10.42
N LYS A 41 7.31 -0.92 10.63
CA LYS A 41 7.95 -1.64 11.73
C LYS A 41 9.46 -1.52 11.65
N VAL A 42 10.04 -1.74 10.46
CA VAL A 42 11.49 -1.56 10.24
C VAL A 42 11.90 -0.12 10.56
N GLY A 43 11.14 0.88 10.09
CA GLY A 43 11.41 2.29 10.38
C GLY A 43 11.41 2.61 11.88
N ILE A 44 10.41 2.14 12.62
CA ILE A 44 10.28 2.41 14.07
C ILE A 44 11.37 1.69 14.86
N THR A 45 11.68 0.44 14.51
CA THR A 45 12.78 -0.30 15.15
C THR A 45 14.13 0.37 14.93
N LYS A 46 14.35 1.04 13.79
CA LYS A 46 15.60 1.77 13.51
C LYS A 46 15.75 3.08 14.28
N VAL A 47 14.68 3.64 14.80
CA VAL A 47 14.71 4.89 15.59
C VAL A 47 14.58 4.64 17.09
N ASP A 48 14.70 3.40 17.53
CA ASP A 48 14.50 2.96 18.92
C ASP A 48 13.12 3.35 19.46
N GLY A 49 12.07 3.17 18.66
CA GLY A 49 10.69 3.38 19.12
C GLY A 49 10.22 2.29 20.09
N ASN A 50 9.37 2.66 21.04
CA ASN A 50 8.71 1.71 21.92
C ASN A 50 7.54 1.03 21.18
N LYS A 51 7.08 -0.12 21.68
CA LYS A 51 5.93 -0.86 21.14
C LYS A 51 6.08 -1.16 19.63
N THR A 52 7.22 -1.74 19.24
CA THR A 52 7.50 -2.17 17.85
C THR A 52 6.85 -3.51 17.47
N GLU A 53 6.01 -4.05 18.34
CA GLU A 53 5.24 -5.26 18.07
C GLU A 53 4.32 -5.08 16.86
N PHE A 54 4.01 -6.17 16.16
CA PHE A 54 3.22 -6.12 14.93
C PHE A 54 1.84 -5.47 15.15
N GLY A 55 1.14 -5.82 16.23
CA GLY A 55 -0.20 -5.29 16.54
C GLY A 55 -0.23 -3.76 16.69
N PRO A 56 0.60 -3.17 17.55
CA PRO A 56 0.75 -1.72 17.62
C PRO A 56 1.10 -1.09 16.26
N VAL A 57 2.10 -1.58 15.54
CA VAL A 57 2.47 -0.97 14.24
C VAL A 57 1.35 -1.09 13.21
N PHE A 58 0.61 -2.20 13.18
CA PHE A 58 -0.54 -2.41 12.30
C PHE A 58 -1.63 -1.39 12.55
N LEU A 59 -1.97 -1.16 13.83
CA LEU A 59 -2.94 -0.13 14.19
C LEU A 59 -2.42 1.27 13.81
N THR A 60 -1.11 1.52 13.88
CA THR A 60 -0.52 2.80 13.43
C THR A 60 -0.75 2.99 11.94
N MET A 61 -0.58 1.96 11.11
CA MET A 61 -0.88 2.05 9.67
C MET A 61 -2.36 2.28 9.38
N ILE A 62 -3.27 1.67 10.13
CA ILE A 62 -4.71 1.95 10.00
C ILE A 62 -4.99 3.43 10.30
N LEU A 63 -4.47 3.95 11.42
CA LEU A 63 -4.67 5.36 11.77
C LEU A 63 -4.03 6.30 10.73
N MET A 64 -2.82 5.99 10.26
CA MET A 64 -2.15 6.78 9.22
C MET A 64 -2.94 6.77 7.90
N GLY A 65 -3.51 5.63 7.51
CA GLY A 65 -4.38 5.53 6.35
C GLY A 65 -5.60 6.44 6.47
N LEU A 66 -6.28 6.43 7.62
CA LEU A 66 -7.43 7.30 7.88
C LEU A 66 -7.04 8.78 7.86
N VAL A 67 -5.92 9.11 8.49
CA VAL A 67 -5.38 10.47 8.58
C VAL A 67 -4.90 11.00 7.22
N SER A 68 -4.44 10.13 6.32
CA SER A 68 -3.98 10.48 4.98
C SER A 68 -5.07 11.07 4.08
N MET A 69 -6.35 10.89 4.44
CA MET A 69 -7.49 11.48 3.73
C MET A 69 -7.57 13.00 3.91
N VAL A 70 -6.89 13.56 4.91
CA VAL A 70 -6.87 15.01 5.13
C VAL A 70 -5.75 15.65 4.28
N PRO A 71 -6.09 16.48 3.28
CA PRO A 71 -5.09 17.09 2.41
C PRO A 71 -4.16 18.01 3.21
N CYS A 72 -2.87 17.97 2.89
CA CYS A 72 -1.77 18.74 3.49
C CYS A 72 -1.49 18.51 4.99
N ALA A 73 -2.51 18.28 5.82
CA ALA A 73 -2.36 17.99 7.24
C ALA A 73 -2.10 16.50 7.53
N GLY A 74 -2.47 15.61 6.60
CA GLY A 74 -2.33 14.17 6.78
C GLY A 74 -0.89 13.73 7.06
N ILE A 75 0.11 14.39 6.47
CA ILE A 75 1.52 14.06 6.70
C ILE A 75 1.98 14.43 8.13
N PHE A 76 1.61 15.62 8.61
CA PHE A 76 1.97 16.07 9.96
C PHE A 76 1.26 15.25 11.04
N LEU A 77 0.00 14.90 10.77
CA LEU A 77 -0.79 14.04 11.64
C LEU A 77 -0.25 12.60 11.63
N ALA A 78 0.24 12.09 10.51
CA ALA A 78 0.88 10.78 10.44
C ALA A 78 2.14 10.73 11.32
N TRP A 79 2.99 11.76 11.27
CA TRP A 79 4.15 11.87 12.16
C TRP A 79 3.74 11.99 13.62
N TRP A 80 2.67 12.74 13.91
CA TRP A 80 2.12 12.83 15.26
C TRP A 80 1.63 11.47 15.76
N VAL A 81 0.88 10.70 14.96
CA VAL A 81 0.42 9.35 15.33
C VAL A 81 1.59 8.42 15.63
N ILE A 82 2.64 8.41 14.80
CA ILE A 82 3.84 7.60 15.05
C ILE A 82 4.49 8.03 16.37
N SER A 83 4.69 9.34 16.58
CA SER A 83 5.32 9.86 17.80
C SER A 83 4.53 9.49 19.06
N ALA A 84 3.21 9.64 19.02
CA ALA A 84 2.32 9.40 20.15
C ALA A 84 2.21 7.91 20.49
N ARG A 85 2.18 7.03 19.49
CA ARG A 85 1.95 5.59 19.73
C ARG A 85 3.21 4.80 20.04
N HIS A 86 4.35 5.23 19.50
CA HIS A 86 5.63 4.57 19.70
C HIS A 86 6.52 5.29 20.71
N GLU A 87 5.97 6.26 21.45
CA GLU A 87 6.68 7.02 22.50
C GLU A 87 8.02 7.58 21.99
N THR A 88 7.99 8.12 20.76
CA THR A 88 9.18 8.68 20.10
C THR A 88 9.08 10.19 19.98
N SER A 89 10.23 10.85 19.91
CA SER A 89 10.27 12.28 19.55
C SER A 89 9.74 12.50 18.13
N TYR A 90 9.21 13.69 17.86
CA TYR A 90 8.70 14.05 16.53
C TYR A 90 9.75 13.86 15.41
N GLY A 91 11.02 14.21 15.66
CA GLY A 91 12.11 13.99 14.70
C GLY A 91 12.36 12.51 14.39
N LYS A 92 12.29 11.64 15.40
CA LYS A 92 12.37 10.18 15.22
C LYS A 92 11.17 9.63 14.45
N ALA A 93 9.97 10.19 14.66
CA ALA A 93 8.79 9.81 13.90
C ALA A 93 8.91 10.15 12.41
N ILE A 94 9.45 11.35 12.09
CA ILE A 94 9.77 11.74 10.71
C ILE A 94 10.80 10.77 10.12
N LEU A 95 11.86 10.44 10.86
CA LEU A 95 12.90 9.53 10.38
C LEU A 95 12.35 8.10 10.15
N ALA A 96 11.52 7.58 11.06
CA ALA A 96 10.87 6.28 10.87
C ALA A 96 9.98 6.26 9.62
N TRP A 97 9.22 7.33 9.41
CA TRP A 97 8.39 7.50 8.22
C TRP A 97 9.22 7.56 6.94
N LEU A 98 10.33 8.31 6.94
CA LEU A 98 11.26 8.40 5.81
C LEU A 98 11.94 7.04 5.51
N ILE A 99 12.35 6.30 6.54
CA ILE A 99 12.93 4.96 6.36
C ILE A 99 11.89 4.02 5.74
N ALA A 100 10.64 4.06 6.21
CA ALA A 100 9.57 3.25 5.65
C ALA A 100 9.27 3.61 4.19
N ALA A 101 9.21 4.90 3.86
CA ALA A 101 8.99 5.38 2.49
C ALA A 101 10.16 4.98 1.56
N LEU A 102 11.40 5.18 2.01
CA LEU A 102 12.59 4.81 1.24
C LEU A 102 12.65 3.30 1.00
N LEU A 103 12.32 2.49 2.01
CA LEU A 103 12.26 1.04 1.88
C LEU A 103 11.17 0.60 0.88
N SER A 104 10.01 1.25 0.90
CA SER A 104 8.94 1.00 -0.08
C SER A 104 9.41 1.26 -1.51
N VAL A 105 10.05 2.41 -1.76
CA VAL A 105 10.58 2.76 -3.08
C VAL A 105 11.67 1.78 -3.53
N LEU A 106 12.53 1.34 -2.61
CA LEU A 106 13.57 0.36 -2.90
C LEU A 106 12.99 -0.99 -3.33
N VAL A 107 11.98 -1.49 -2.60
CA VAL A 107 11.32 -2.76 -2.94
C VAL A 107 10.61 -2.67 -4.29
N GLU A 108 9.94 -1.56 -4.57
CA GLU A 108 9.29 -1.33 -5.86
C GLU A 108 10.29 -1.30 -7.01
N LEU A 109 11.43 -0.62 -6.85
CA LEU A 109 12.49 -0.59 -7.85
C LEU A 109 13.04 -2.00 -8.13
N ILE A 110 13.27 -2.80 -7.08
CA ILE A 110 13.74 -4.19 -7.21
C ILE A 110 12.71 -5.02 -7.99
N LEU A 111 11.42 -4.88 -7.68
CA LEU A 111 10.35 -5.60 -8.39
C LEU A 111 10.29 -5.21 -9.86
N ILE A 112 10.41 -3.92 -10.19
CA ILE A 112 10.44 -3.44 -11.58
C ILE A 112 11.61 -4.08 -12.34
N VAL A 113 12.81 -4.10 -11.75
CA VAL A 113 14.00 -4.72 -12.35
C VAL A 113 13.78 -6.22 -12.56
N ILE A 114 13.23 -6.93 -11.57
CA ILE A 114 12.94 -8.37 -11.71
C ILE A 114 11.94 -8.61 -12.83
N ILE A 115 10.83 -7.87 -12.88
CA ILE A 115 9.80 -8.01 -13.92
C ILE A 115 10.39 -7.75 -15.31
N TYR A 116 11.23 -6.73 -15.43
CA TYR A 116 11.95 -6.39 -16.66
C TYR A 116 12.85 -7.54 -17.13
N PHE A 117 13.74 -8.05 -16.26
CA PHE A 117 14.66 -9.13 -16.63
C PHE A 117 14.01 -10.51 -16.74
N ALA A 118 12.88 -10.74 -16.08
CA ALA A 118 12.10 -11.96 -16.21
C ALA A 118 11.32 -12.05 -17.54
N GLY A 119 11.38 -11.01 -18.38
CA GLY A 119 10.65 -10.98 -19.66
C GLY A 119 9.13 -10.89 -19.48
N LEU A 120 8.67 -10.47 -18.30
CA LEU A 120 7.25 -10.30 -17.98
C LEU A 120 6.72 -8.93 -18.42
N VAL A 121 7.58 -8.08 -18.97
CA VAL A 121 7.19 -6.83 -19.62
C VAL A 121 6.72 -7.14 -21.04
N PRO A 122 5.49 -6.77 -21.42
CA PRO A 122 5.03 -6.89 -22.80
C PRO A 122 6.01 -6.17 -23.74
N THR A 123 6.54 -6.89 -24.71
CA THR A 123 7.49 -6.37 -25.71
C THR A 123 6.95 -5.16 -26.47
N ASP A 124 5.63 -5.06 -26.55
CA ASP A 124 4.91 -3.96 -27.21
C ASP A 124 5.09 -2.62 -26.48
N LEU A 125 5.28 -2.65 -25.15
CA LEU A 125 5.56 -1.46 -24.34
C LEU A 125 7.04 -1.04 -24.46
N LEU A 126 7.95 -2.01 -24.66
CA LEU A 126 9.38 -1.75 -24.84
C LEU A 126 9.72 -1.16 -26.21
N GLY A 127 8.96 -1.52 -27.26
CA GLY A 127 9.09 -0.94 -28.59
C GLY A 127 8.66 0.54 -28.68
N MET A 128 7.99 1.07 -27.65
CA MET A 128 7.59 2.48 -27.57
C MET A 128 8.66 3.38 -26.92
N ILE A 129 9.72 2.80 -26.34
CA ILE A 129 10.87 3.57 -25.85
C ILE A 129 11.76 3.87 -27.07
N PRO A 130 11.89 5.15 -27.49
CA PRO A 130 12.73 5.48 -28.63
C PRO A 130 14.16 5.00 -28.36
N SER A 131 14.73 4.24 -29.29
CA SER A 131 16.15 3.89 -29.25
C SER A 131 16.96 5.19 -29.36
N VAL A 132 17.80 5.43 -28.36
CA VAL A 132 18.79 6.53 -28.36
C VAL A 132 20.04 6.04 -29.07
#